data_AF-A0A7Y5DL21-F1
#
_entry.id   AF-A0A7Y5DL21-F1
#
_cell.length_a   1.000
_cell.length_b   1.000
_cell.length_c   1.000
_cell.angle_alpha   90.00
_cell.angle_beta   90.00
_cell.angle_gamma   90.00
#
_symmetry.space_group_name_H-M   'P 1'
#
loop_
_entity.id
_entity.type
_entity.pdbx_description
1 polymer ?
#
loop_
_entity_poly.entity_id
_entity_poly.type
_entity_poly.pdbx_seq_one_letter_code
_entity_poly.pdbx_strand_id
1 'polypeptide(L)'
;SSYSKDLKQTIRLALTAGKRTGNPKINDETTRLALFTMLYSRDSTLLFLRAAVASEQGNPALLEQAGAYLQGGTSGLIAGDLFAKGSIDVYRYAQMQPTFAMSDTSIGSPWDQLYSTLVASWPLPKAPPEYLHAATDPTPTLIVNGDLDVSTPLTFIERELMPFLPNGQLVVLKDYGHSDFIRQEAAIGRMTAGFLNGGTVNRSLVAPDPYVLPKP
;
A
#
# COMPACT_ATOMS: atom_id res chain seq x y z
N SER A 1 21.39 4.68 -22.65
CA SER A 1 20.61 5.46 -21.68
C SER A 1 20.21 4.54 -20.55
N SER A 2 20.25 4.99 -19.29
CA SER A 2 19.93 4.20 -18.09
C SER A 2 18.43 4.06 -17.83
N TYR A 3 17.58 4.29 -18.83
CA TYR A 3 16.13 4.32 -18.71
C TYR A 3 15.50 3.27 -19.63
N SER A 4 14.46 2.61 -19.13
CA SER A 4 13.64 1.73 -19.95
C SER A 4 12.90 2.53 -21.04
N LYS A 5 12.78 1.92 -22.23
CA LYS A 5 11.97 2.45 -23.33
C LYS A 5 10.47 2.18 -23.16
N ASP A 6 10.13 1.17 -22.36
CA ASP A 6 8.77 0.76 -22.03
C ASP A 6 8.73 0.26 -20.59
N LEU A 7 8.46 1.19 -19.66
CA LEU A 7 8.47 0.88 -18.23
C LEU A 7 7.43 -0.18 -17.86
N LYS A 8 6.28 -0.20 -18.55
CA LYS A 8 5.24 -1.20 -18.32
C LYS A 8 5.79 -2.58 -18.63
N GLN A 9 6.43 -2.74 -19.79
CA GLN A 9 7.04 -4.00 -20.17
C GLN A 9 8.19 -4.40 -19.23
N THR A 10 9.03 -3.46 -18.83
CA THR A 10 10.13 -3.71 -17.89
C THR A 10 9.62 -4.24 -16.54
N ILE A 11 8.56 -3.63 -15.99
CA ILE A 11 7.94 -4.12 -14.75
C ILE A 11 7.40 -5.54 -14.96
N ARG A 12 6.70 -5.81 -16.08
CA ARG A 12 6.19 -7.17 -16.37
C ARG A 12 7.28 -8.22 -16.49
N LEU A 13 8.40 -7.88 -17.12
CA LEU A 13 9.58 -8.76 -17.23
C LEU A 13 10.22 -9.01 -15.87
N ALA A 14 10.22 -8.03 -14.97
CA ALA A 14 10.70 -8.18 -13.60
C ALA A 14 9.80 -9.11 -12.78
N LEU A 15 8.46 -8.96 -12.87
CA LEU A 15 7.47 -9.77 -12.16
C LEU A 15 7.42 -11.25 -12.59
N THR A 16 8.07 -11.58 -13.71
CA THR A 16 8.17 -12.93 -14.27
C THR A 16 9.62 -13.38 -14.45
N ALA A 17 10.57 -12.69 -13.82
CA ALA A 17 12.00 -12.88 -14.05
C ALA A 17 12.47 -14.27 -13.62
N GLY A 18 11.96 -14.83 -12.52
CA GLY A 18 12.30 -16.18 -12.06
C GLY A 18 11.96 -17.23 -13.11
N LYS A 19 10.70 -17.28 -13.55
CA LYS A 19 10.26 -18.22 -14.60
C LYS A 19 10.97 -17.99 -15.93
N ARG A 20 11.15 -16.73 -16.34
CA ARG A 20 11.75 -16.37 -17.64
C ARG A 20 13.24 -16.73 -17.73
N THR A 21 13.97 -16.54 -16.63
CA THR A 21 15.42 -16.75 -16.61
C THR A 21 15.84 -18.11 -16.05
N GLY A 22 14.92 -18.81 -15.39
CA GLY A 22 15.23 -20.04 -14.65
C GLY A 22 16.06 -19.80 -13.39
N ASN A 23 16.21 -18.56 -12.92
CA ASN A 23 16.98 -18.24 -11.72
C ASN A 23 16.19 -18.62 -10.45
N PRO A 24 16.64 -19.64 -9.68
CA PRO A 24 15.91 -20.12 -8.51
C PRO A 24 15.91 -19.13 -7.33
N LYS A 25 16.77 -18.10 -7.37
CA LYS A 25 16.82 -17.06 -6.34
C LYS A 25 15.71 -16.01 -6.49
N ILE A 26 15.04 -15.98 -7.64
CA ILE A 26 13.93 -15.06 -7.90
C ILE A 26 12.63 -15.84 -7.85
N ASN A 27 11.83 -15.57 -6.83
CA ASN A 27 10.48 -16.08 -6.74
C ASN A 27 9.50 -15.01 -7.28
N ASP A 28 8.78 -15.32 -8.35
CA ASP A 28 7.88 -14.36 -9.04
C ASP A 28 6.74 -13.89 -8.12
N GLU A 29 6.21 -14.76 -7.24
CA GLU A 29 5.17 -14.41 -6.26
C GLU A 29 5.69 -13.42 -5.22
N THR A 30 6.88 -13.71 -4.66
CA THR A 30 7.56 -12.85 -3.70
C THR A 30 7.90 -11.51 -4.33
N THR A 31 8.28 -11.49 -5.61
CA THR A 31 8.58 -10.27 -6.36
C THR A 31 7.33 -9.41 -6.54
N ARG A 32 6.16 -10.02 -6.80
CA ARG A 32 4.87 -9.29 -6.87
C ARG A 32 4.47 -8.70 -5.52
N LEU A 33 4.58 -9.46 -4.44
CA LEU A 33 4.34 -8.95 -3.08
C LEU A 33 5.32 -7.82 -2.72
N ALA A 34 6.59 -7.93 -3.14
CA ALA A 34 7.60 -6.91 -2.92
C ALA A 34 7.24 -5.62 -3.66
N LEU A 35 6.86 -5.70 -4.95
CA LEU A 35 6.36 -4.54 -5.69
C LEU A 35 5.20 -3.87 -4.95
N PHE A 36 4.15 -4.61 -4.60
CA PHE A 36 2.99 -4.03 -3.91
C PHE A 36 3.39 -3.29 -2.63
N THR A 37 4.22 -3.93 -1.79
CA THR A 37 4.68 -3.32 -0.53
C THR A 37 5.53 -2.08 -0.80
N MET A 38 6.34 -2.10 -1.86
CA MET A 38 7.18 -0.97 -2.25
C MET A 38 6.37 0.18 -2.87
N LEU A 39 5.10 -0.01 -3.25
CA LEU A 39 4.22 1.09 -3.66
C LEU A 39 3.76 1.98 -2.50
N TYR A 40 4.06 1.62 -1.24
CA TYR A 40 3.66 2.40 -0.06
C TYR A 40 4.39 3.75 0.04
N SER A 41 5.53 3.91 -0.62
CA SER A 41 6.24 5.19 -0.70
C SER A 41 6.86 5.37 -2.08
N ARG A 42 7.02 6.62 -2.52
CA ARG A 42 7.69 6.89 -3.81
C ARG A 42 9.15 6.45 -3.82
N ASP A 43 9.87 6.55 -2.70
CA ASP A 43 11.25 6.09 -2.61
C ASP A 43 11.38 4.58 -2.79
N SER A 44 10.57 3.79 -2.08
CA SER A 44 10.57 2.34 -2.26
C SER A 44 10.11 1.96 -3.67
N THR A 45 9.12 2.67 -4.23
CA THR A 45 8.70 2.45 -5.61
C THR A 45 9.87 2.64 -6.58
N LEU A 46 10.62 3.73 -6.42
CA LEU A 46 11.78 4.03 -7.26
C LEU A 46 12.88 2.96 -7.14
N LEU A 47 13.11 2.42 -5.96
CA LEU A 47 14.03 1.30 -5.76
C LEU A 47 13.60 0.07 -6.56
N PHE A 48 12.31 -0.28 -6.55
CA PHE A 48 11.79 -1.38 -7.36
C PHE A 48 11.95 -1.11 -8.85
N LEU A 49 11.60 0.09 -9.33
CA LEU A 49 11.74 0.44 -10.75
C LEU A 49 13.19 0.33 -11.22
N ARG A 50 14.16 0.74 -10.39
CA ARG A 50 15.59 0.56 -10.67
C ARG A 50 15.98 -0.91 -10.72
N ALA A 51 15.46 -1.74 -9.81
CA ALA A 51 15.68 -3.18 -9.83
C ALA A 51 15.11 -3.84 -11.10
N ALA A 52 13.92 -3.42 -11.53
CA ALA A 52 13.29 -3.91 -12.75
C ALA A 52 14.10 -3.55 -14.00
N VAL A 53 14.58 -2.30 -14.11
CA VAL A 53 15.46 -1.86 -15.21
C VAL A 53 16.79 -2.63 -15.22
N ALA A 54 17.41 -2.83 -14.04
CA ALA A 54 18.64 -3.61 -13.93
C ALA A 54 18.44 -5.07 -14.37
N SER A 55 17.32 -5.68 -14.00
CA SER A 55 16.97 -7.05 -14.40
C SER A 55 16.73 -7.19 -15.90
N GLU A 56 16.06 -6.22 -16.53
CA GLU A 56 15.92 -6.15 -17.99
C GLU A 56 17.29 -6.10 -18.69
N GLN A 57 18.27 -5.42 -18.08
CA GLN A 57 19.64 -5.31 -18.57
C GLN A 57 20.53 -6.53 -18.21
N GLY A 58 19.93 -7.59 -17.64
CA GLY A 58 20.64 -8.83 -17.30
C GLY A 58 21.27 -8.87 -15.91
N ASN A 59 21.01 -7.87 -15.05
CA ASN A 59 21.46 -7.85 -13.65
C ASN A 59 20.25 -7.93 -12.69
N PRO A 60 19.80 -9.14 -12.33
CA PRO A 60 18.64 -9.31 -11.46
C PRO A 60 18.95 -9.20 -9.96
N ALA A 61 20.18 -8.93 -9.55
CA ALA A 61 20.59 -8.96 -8.13
C ALA A 61 19.75 -8.02 -7.24
N LEU A 62 19.29 -6.90 -7.80
CA LEU A 62 18.42 -5.96 -7.07
C LEU A 62 16.99 -6.49 -6.89
N LEU A 63 16.48 -7.33 -7.80
CA LEU A 63 15.19 -8.00 -7.61
C LEU A 63 15.29 -9.09 -6.54
N GLU A 64 16.39 -9.83 -6.51
CA GLU A 64 16.67 -10.80 -5.43
C GLU A 64 16.65 -10.11 -4.06
N GLN A 65 17.30 -8.95 -3.95
CA GLN A 65 17.29 -8.15 -2.72
C GLN A 65 15.91 -7.63 -2.34
N ALA A 66 15.09 -7.19 -3.32
CA ALA A 66 13.73 -6.74 -3.05
C ALA A 66 12.85 -7.86 -2.47
N GLY A 67 12.98 -9.09 -3.01
CA GLY A 67 12.30 -10.25 -2.46
C GLY A 67 12.77 -10.62 -1.05
N ALA A 68 14.09 -10.58 -0.81
CA ALA A 68 14.66 -10.83 0.52
C ALA A 68 14.23 -9.78 1.56
N TYR A 69 14.13 -8.50 1.16
CA TYR A 69 13.64 -7.43 2.02
C TYR A 69 12.22 -7.69 2.51
N LEU A 70 11.32 -8.09 1.60
CA LEU A 70 9.95 -8.46 1.96
C LEU A 70 9.95 -9.62 2.97
N GLN A 71 10.70 -10.68 2.70
CA GLN A 71 10.77 -11.85 3.59
C GLN A 71 11.32 -11.49 4.98
N GLY A 72 12.33 -10.63 5.03
CA GLY A 72 12.86 -10.10 6.30
C GLY A 72 11.80 -9.29 7.05
N GLY A 73 11.09 -8.41 6.35
CA GLY A 73 10.03 -7.57 6.94
C GLY A 73 8.84 -8.37 7.48
N THR A 74 8.51 -9.52 6.88
CA THR A 74 7.42 -10.38 7.34
C THR A 74 7.83 -11.38 8.42
N SER A 75 9.12 -11.55 8.69
CA SER A 75 9.63 -12.52 9.69
C SER A 75 9.19 -12.24 11.12
N GLY A 76 8.84 -10.99 11.45
CA GLY A 76 8.31 -10.59 12.75
C GLY A 76 6.78 -10.70 12.89
N LEU A 77 6.06 -11.05 11.81
CA LEU A 77 4.61 -11.15 11.84
C LEU A 77 4.16 -12.43 12.55
N ILE A 78 3.34 -12.27 13.59
CA ILE A 78 2.62 -13.38 14.20
C ILE A 78 1.38 -13.63 13.33
N ALA A 79 1.44 -14.64 12.46
CA ALA A 79 0.36 -14.93 11.51
C ALA A 79 -1.03 -15.06 12.17
N GLY A 80 -1.11 -15.67 13.35
CA GLY A 80 -2.37 -15.79 14.10
C GLY A 80 -2.94 -14.45 14.56
N ASP A 81 -2.10 -13.49 14.98
CA ASP A 81 -2.53 -12.15 15.35
C ASP A 81 -3.05 -11.37 14.14
N LEU A 82 -2.30 -11.48 13.04
CA LEU A 82 -2.67 -10.88 11.77
C LEU A 82 -4.03 -11.39 11.26
N PHE A 83 -4.27 -12.70 11.28
CA PHE A 83 -5.56 -13.25 10.85
C PHE A 83 -6.69 -12.97 11.84
N ALA A 84 -6.43 -12.98 13.14
CA ALA A 84 -7.45 -12.61 14.13
C ALA A 84 -7.97 -11.18 13.91
N LYS A 85 -7.10 -10.26 13.49
CA LYS A 85 -7.45 -8.84 13.24
C LYS A 85 -7.95 -8.57 11.83
N GLY A 86 -7.28 -9.11 10.81
CA GLY A 86 -7.50 -8.73 9.41
C GLY A 86 -8.64 -9.46 8.70
N SER A 87 -9.22 -10.47 9.32
CA SER A 87 -10.23 -11.32 8.67
C SER A 87 -11.67 -10.81 8.81
N ILE A 88 -11.86 -9.64 9.43
CA ILE A 88 -13.17 -8.99 9.52
C ILE A 88 -13.76 -8.69 8.13
N ASP A 89 -12.92 -8.38 7.14
CA ASP A 89 -13.37 -7.98 5.80
C ASP A 89 -13.46 -9.10 4.76
N VAL A 90 -13.30 -10.37 5.17
CA VAL A 90 -13.28 -11.50 4.23
C VAL A 90 -14.62 -11.74 3.52
N TYR A 91 -15.71 -11.15 4.01
CA TYR A 91 -17.00 -11.17 3.31
C TYR A 91 -16.92 -10.53 1.92
N ARG A 92 -15.94 -9.64 1.68
CA ARG A 92 -15.72 -8.98 0.38
C ARG A 92 -14.93 -9.85 -0.60
N TYR A 93 -14.10 -10.77 -0.09
CA TYR A 93 -13.12 -11.48 -0.90
C TYR A 93 -13.75 -12.33 -2.00
N ALA A 94 -14.91 -12.93 -1.76
CA ALA A 94 -15.60 -13.72 -2.78
C ALA A 94 -15.93 -12.91 -4.04
N GLN A 95 -16.27 -11.63 -3.88
CA GLN A 95 -16.59 -10.73 -5.00
C GLN A 95 -15.33 -10.16 -5.65
N MET A 96 -14.26 -10.00 -4.88
CA MET A 96 -12.98 -9.44 -5.34
C MET A 96 -12.04 -10.50 -5.93
N GLN A 97 -12.27 -11.79 -5.69
CA GLN A 97 -11.38 -12.88 -6.12
C GLN A 97 -10.96 -12.81 -7.61
N PRO A 98 -11.83 -12.41 -8.57
CA PRO A 98 -11.44 -12.23 -9.96
C PRO A 98 -10.36 -11.16 -10.21
N THR A 99 -10.16 -10.21 -9.28
CA THR A 99 -9.16 -9.13 -9.39
C THR A 99 -7.81 -9.48 -8.81
N PHE A 100 -7.69 -10.61 -8.10
CA PHE A 100 -6.47 -10.96 -7.37
C PHE A 100 -5.32 -11.36 -8.29
N ALA A 101 -5.63 -12.05 -9.39
CA ALA A 101 -4.61 -12.51 -10.33
C ALA A 101 -4.02 -11.35 -11.16
N MET A 102 -2.74 -11.48 -11.48
CA MET A 102 -2.08 -10.58 -12.43
C MET A 102 -2.68 -10.73 -13.83
N SER A 103 -2.82 -9.61 -14.55
CA SER A 103 -3.29 -9.57 -15.93
C SER A 103 -2.34 -8.75 -16.82
N ASP A 104 -2.72 -8.52 -18.07
CA ASP A 104 -1.94 -7.67 -18.97
C ASP A 104 -1.95 -6.18 -18.61
N THR A 105 -2.90 -5.78 -17.76
CA THR A 105 -3.19 -4.40 -17.38
C THR A 105 -3.10 -4.15 -15.89
N SER A 106 -2.96 -5.20 -15.06
CA SER A 106 -2.90 -5.10 -13.61
C SER A 106 -1.86 -6.04 -13.03
N ILE A 107 -1.19 -5.61 -11.95
CA ILE A 107 -0.32 -6.48 -11.14
C ILE A 107 -1.11 -7.45 -10.24
N GLY A 108 -2.45 -7.32 -10.23
CA GLY A 108 -3.35 -8.05 -9.35
C GLY A 108 -3.36 -7.49 -7.92
N SER A 109 -3.87 -8.28 -7.00
CA SER A 109 -3.80 -8.04 -5.56
C SER A 109 -3.02 -9.17 -4.90
N PRO A 110 -1.67 -9.15 -4.93
CA PRO A 110 -0.86 -10.27 -4.47
C PRO A 110 -1.06 -10.55 -2.97
N TRP A 111 -1.30 -9.51 -2.16
CA TRP A 111 -1.64 -9.69 -0.76
C TRP A 111 -3.03 -10.31 -0.57
N ASP A 112 -4.06 -9.82 -1.24
CA ASP A 112 -5.40 -10.41 -1.12
C ASP A 112 -5.42 -11.89 -1.58
N GLN A 113 -4.62 -12.24 -2.59
CA GLN A 113 -4.45 -13.63 -3.02
C GLN A 113 -3.85 -14.50 -1.89
N LEU A 114 -2.82 -13.99 -1.21
CA LEU A 114 -2.21 -14.67 -0.07
C LEU A 114 -3.17 -14.76 1.12
N TYR A 115 -3.80 -13.65 1.51
CA TYR A 115 -4.73 -13.58 2.63
C TYR A 115 -5.97 -14.44 2.44
N SER A 116 -6.59 -14.39 1.26
CA SER A 116 -7.80 -15.17 0.97
C SER A 116 -7.56 -16.68 1.10
N THR A 117 -6.39 -17.15 0.68
CA THR A 117 -5.99 -18.55 0.84
C THR A 117 -5.83 -18.93 2.30
N LEU A 118 -5.21 -18.05 3.11
CA LEU A 118 -4.92 -18.32 4.52
C LEU A 118 -6.18 -18.24 5.39
N VAL A 119 -7.03 -17.24 5.16
CA VAL A 119 -8.26 -17.06 5.93
C VAL A 119 -9.34 -18.08 5.58
N ALA A 120 -9.34 -18.65 4.37
CA ALA A 120 -10.29 -19.72 4.01
C ALA A 120 -10.24 -20.93 4.99
N SER A 121 -9.11 -21.13 5.67
CA SER A 121 -8.92 -22.19 6.67
C SER A 121 -8.91 -21.68 8.12
N TRP A 122 -9.08 -20.38 8.33
CA TRP A 122 -9.02 -19.77 9.65
C TRP A 122 -10.43 -19.74 10.28
N PRO A 123 -10.63 -20.33 11.48
CA PRO A 123 -11.96 -20.57 12.04
C PRO A 123 -12.55 -19.30 12.66
N LEU A 124 -13.06 -18.40 11.82
CA LEU A 124 -13.69 -17.16 12.28
C LEU A 124 -15.20 -17.19 12.17
N PRO A 125 -15.91 -16.79 13.24
CA PRO A 125 -17.30 -16.43 13.10
C PRO A 125 -17.41 -15.22 12.18
N LYS A 126 -18.46 -15.19 11.36
CA LYS A 126 -18.77 -14.00 10.56
C LYS A 126 -19.05 -12.83 11.50
N ALA A 127 -18.49 -11.66 11.18
CA ALA A 127 -18.85 -10.44 11.86
C ALA A 127 -20.36 -10.19 11.71
N PRO A 128 -21.05 -9.74 12.78
CA PRO A 128 -22.44 -9.29 12.67
C PRO A 128 -22.62 -8.21 11.60
N PRO A 129 -23.76 -8.15 10.89
CA PRO A 129 -23.99 -7.22 9.78
C PRO A 129 -23.73 -5.75 10.09
N GLU A 130 -23.96 -5.33 11.32
CA GLU A 130 -23.72 -3.97 11.83
C GLU A 130 -22.23 -3.57 11.85
N TYR A 131 -21.31 -4.53 11.80
CA TYR A 131 -19.86 -4.27 11.74
C TYR A 131 -19.28 -4.36 10.32
N LEU A 132 -20.12 -4.55 9.30
CA LEU A 132 -19.69 -4.62 7.88
C LEU A 132 -19.61 -3.23 7.21
N HIS A 133 -19.89 -2.17 7.96
CA HIS A 133 -19.79 -0.78 7.55
C HIS A 133 -19.36 0.08 8.74
N ALA A 134 -18.89 1.30 8.47
CA ALA A 134 -18.54 2.23 9.53
C ALA A 134 -19.79 2.63 10.33
N ALA A 135 -19.62 2.87 11.64
CA ALA A 135 -20.67 3.45 12.47
C ALA A 135 -20.73 4.96 12.26
N THR A 136 -21.94 5.53 12.25
CA THR A 136 -22.11 6.98 12.25
C THR A 136 -21.58 7.58 13.56
N ASP A 137 -20.56 8.43 13.48
CA ASP A 137 -19.92 9.06 14.64
C ASP A 137 -19.85 10.59 14.45
N PRO A 138 -20.57 11.39 15.27
CA PRO A 138 -20.51 12.84 15.20
C PRO A 138 -19.25 13.42 15.87
N THR A 139 -18.36 12.60 16.44
CA THR A 139 -17.11 13.09 17.01
C THR A 139 -16.27 13.77 15.91
N PRO A 140 -15.80 15.02 16.14
CA PRO A 140 -14.88 15.67 15.22
C PRO A 140 -13.69 14.75 14.92
N THR A 141 -13.52 14.38 13.66
CA THR A 141 -12.52 13.40 13.24
C THR A 141 -11.67 13.97 12.10
N LEU A 142 -10.35 13.91 12.23
CA LEU A 142 -9.41 14.26 11.18
C LEU A 142 -8.95 12.99 10.47
N ILE A 143 -9.18 12.91 9.17
CA ILE A 143 -8.65 11.86 8.30
C ILE A 143 -7.56 12.49 7.43
N VAL A 144 -6.39 11.86 7.37
CA VAL A 144 -5.26 12.29 6.54
C VAL A 144 -4.88 11.13 5.63
N ASN A 145 -4.85 11.36 4.32
CA ASN A 145 -4.50 10.31 3.35
C ASN A 145 -3.69 10.88 2.19
N GLY A 146 -2.81 10.06 1.61
CA GLY A 146 -2.16 10.38 0.34
C GLY A 146 -3.07 10.12 -0.86
N ASP A 147 -2.90 10.85 -1.96
CA ASP A 147 -3.60 10.57 -3.23
C ASP A 147 -2.96 9.43 -4.05
N LEU A 148 -1.75 8.99 -3.70
CA LEU A 148 -1.07 7.83 -4.27
C LEU A 148 -1.08 6.61 -3.34
N ASP A 149 -1.82 6.65 -2.24
CA ASP A 149 -1.92 5.53 -1.30
C ASP A 149 -2.64 4.32 -1.95
N VAL A 150 -1.88 3.26 -2.24
CA VAL A 150 -2.42 2.02 -2.80
C VAL A 150 -2.87 1.01 -1.73
N SER A 151 -2.46 1.21 -0.47
CA SER A 151 -2.77 0.30 0.65
C SER A 151 -4.14 0.61 1.23
N THR A 152 -4.40 1.90 1.43
CA THR A 152 -5.69 2.44 1.86
C THR A 152 -6.16 3.52 0.88
N PRO A 153 -6.60 3.14 -0.33
CA PRO A 153 -7.01 4.07 -1.36
C PRO A 153 -8.06 5.10 -0.92
N LEU A 154 -7.87 6.34 -1.36
CA LEU A 154 -8.75 7.48 -1.05
C LEU A 154 -10.22 7.19 -1.35
N THR A 155 -10.52 6.42 -2.40
CA THR A 155 -11.89 6.04 -2.77
C THR A 155 -12.64 5.31 -1.64
N PHE A 156 -11.96 4.53 -0.80
CA PHE A 156 -12.61 3.85 0.33
C PHE A 156 -12.94 4.84 1.43
N ILE A 157 -12.05 5.80 1.69
CA ILE A 157 -12.30 6.86 2.66
C ILE A 157 -13.52 7.69 2.22
N GLU A 158 -13.54 8.16 0.97
CA GLU A 158 -14.61 9.02 0.46
C GLU A 158 -15.97 8.30 0.40
N ARG A 159 -15.99 7.02 0.02
CA ARG A 159 -17.25 6.29 -0.23
C ARG A 159 -17.75 5.47 0.95
N GLU A 160 -16.86 5.03 1.84
CA GLU A 160 -17.20 4.06 2.88
C GLU A 160 -16.96 4.56 4.29
N LEU A 161 -16.14 5.60 4.49
CA LEU A 161 -15.86 6.17 5.81
C LEU A 161 -16.51 7.54 6.00
N MET A 162 -16.21 8.50 5.14
CA MET A 162 -16.68 9.88 5.25
C MET A 162 -18.21 10.04 5.34
N PRO A 163 -19.04 9.22 4.67
CA PRO A 163 -20.50 9.30 4.83
C PRO A 163 -20.99 9.06 6.27
N PHE A 164 -20.17 8.41 7.10
CA PHE A 164 -20.47 8.10 8.50
C PHE A 164 -19.83 9.08 9.48
N LEU A 165 -19.04 10.05 9.00
CA LEU A 165 -18.37 11.06 9.83
C LEU A 165 -18.93 12.45 9.50
N PRO A 166 -20.12 12.84 10.00
CA PRO A 166 -20.75 14.11 9.66
C PRO A 166 -19.93 15.34 10.07
N ASN A 167 -19.04 15.20 11.05
CA ASN A 167 -18.08 16.23 11.47
C ASN A 167 -16.63 15.88 11.07
N GLY A 168 -16.47 14.97 10.11
CA GLY A 168 -15.18 14.52 9.60
C GLY A 168 -14.54 15.57 8.68
N GLN A 169 -13.22 15.72 8.80
CA GLN A 169 -12.40 16.54 7.90
C GLN A 169 -11.38 15.66 7.18
N LEU A 170 -11.42 15.65 5.85
CA LEU A 170 -10.46 14.91 5.02
C LEU A 170 -9.35 15.84 4.50
N VAL A 171 -8.11 15.49 4.84
CA VAL A 171 -6.90 16.09 4.30
C VAL A 171 -6.30 15.11 3.28
N VAL A 172 -6.37 15.49 2.00
CA VAL A 172 -5.67 14.77 0.93
C VAL A 172 -4.30 15.40 0.72
N LEU A 173 -3.26 14.59 0.86
CA LEU A 173 -1.87 14.96 0.62
C LEU A 173 -1.50 14.58 -0.82
N LYS A 174 -1.16 15.59 -1.64
CA LYS A 174 -0.80 15.42 -3.05
C LYS A 174 0.56 14.75 -3.20
N ASP A 175 0.66 13.72 -4.04
CA ASP A 175 1.89 12.97 -4.32
C ASP A 175 2.49 12.20 -3.12
N TYR A 176 1.62 11.83 -2.16
CA TYR A 176 1.98 10.97 -1.02
C TYR A 176 1.44 9.56 -1.22
N GLY A 177 2.30 8.56 -1.00
CA GLY A 177 1.91 7.19 -0.74
C GLY A 177 1.55 6.95 0.73
N HIS A 178 1.25 5.69 1.05
CA HIS A 178 0.82 5.22 2.38
C HIS A 178 1.76 5.63 3.53
N SER A 179 3.08 5.62 3.31
CA SER A 179 4.09 5.89 4.35
C SER A 179 4.84 7.20 4.17
N ASP A 180 4.48 8.01 3.17
CA ASP A 180 5.21 9.24 2.83
C ASP A 180 5.04 10.36 3.86
N PHE A 181 4.01 10.27 4.72
CA PHE A 181 3.73 11.24 5.77
C PHE A 181 4.93 11.42 6.73
N ILE A 182 5.74 10.38 6.96
CA ILE A 182 6.91 10.44 7.85
C ILE A 182 7.94 11.50 7.41
N ARG A 183 7.98 11.82 6.11
CA ARG A 183 8.91 12.84 5.57
C ARG A 183 8.58 14.25 6.02
N GLN A 184 7.35 14.48 6.45
CA GLN A 184 6.87 15.75 6.95
C GLN A 184 6.26 15.62 8.35
N GLU A 185 6.78 14.69 9.15
CA GLU A 185 6.29 14.37 10.49
C GLU A 185 6.05 15.62 11.35
N ALA A 186 6.99 16.58 11.35
CA ALA A 186 6.85 17.81 12.13
C ALA A 186 5.69 18.70 11.65
N ALA A 187 5.48 18.84 10.34
CA ALA A 187 4.40 19.65 9.78
C ALA A 187 3.04 18.97 9.99
N ILE A 188 2.97 17.66 9.77
CA ILE A 188 1.78 16.85 10.00
C ILE A 188 1.43 16.84 11.49
N GLY A 189 2.42 16.68 12.37
CA GLY A 189 2.24 16.74 13.81
C GLY A 189 1.66 18.08 14.29
N ARG A 190 2.12 19.21 13.71
CA ARG A 190 1.55 20.54 14.01
C ARG A 190 0.10 20.67 13.54
N MET A 191 -0.22 20.16 12.35
CA MET A 191 -1.59 20.13 11.84
C MET A 191 -2.50 19.29 12.74
N THR A 192 -2.07 18.08 13.11
CA THR A 192 -2.79 17.18 14.01
C THR A 192 -3.00 17.80 15.39
N ALA A 193 -1.96 18.42 15.97
CA ALA A 193 -2.07 19.10 17.25
C ALA A 193 -3.05 20.29 17.21
N GLY A 194 -3.05 21.07 16.12
CA GLY A 194 -4.03 22.15 15.91
C GLY A 194 -5.47 21.64 15.85
N PHE A 195 -5.68 20.49 15.20
CA PHE A 195 -6.98 19.83 15.15
C PHE A 195 -7.40 19.33 16.54
N LEU A 196 -6.52 18.64 17.26
CA LEU A 196 -6.82 18.12 18.60
C LEU A 196 -7.11 19.24 19.62
N ASN A 197 -6.42 20.37 19.53
CA ASN A 197 -6.57 21.47 20.49
C ASN A 197 -7.80 22.36 20.22
N GLY A 198 -8.26 22.47 18.98
CA GLY A 198 -9.30 23.45 18.63
C GLY A 198 -10.02 23.19 17.31
N GLY A 199 -9.96 21.98 16.78
CA GLY A 199 -10.63 21.60 15.53
C GLY A 199 -10.07 22.25 14.26
N THR A 200 -8.94 22.97 14.36
CA THR A 200 -8.38 23.75 13.25
C THR A 200 -7.34 22.95 12.47
N VAL A 201 -7.56 22.80 11.17
CA VAL A 201 -6.62 22.11 10.27
C VAL A 201 -5.78 23.13 9.50
N ASN A 202 -4.58 23.43 10.00
CA ASN A 202 -3.63 24.30 9.32
C ASN A 202 -2.62 23.49 8.49
N ARG A 203 -2.73 23.58 7.15
CA ARG A 203 -1.87 22.86 6.20
C ARG A 203 -0.69 23.69 5.68
N SER A 204 -0.52 24.93 6.14
CA SER A 204 0.49 25.87 5.58
C SER A 204 1.94 25.38 5.65
N LEU A 205 2.24 24.48 6.59
CA LEU A 205 3.57 23.89 6.75
C LEU A 205 3.75 22.56 6.01
N VAL A 206 2.67 21.98 5.46
CA VAL A 206 2.72 20.72 4.73
C VAL A 206 3.07 21.03 3.28
N ALA A 207 4.26 20.64 2.85
CA ALA A 207 4.72 20.87 1.48
C ALA A 207 3.96 19.98 0.49
N PRO A 208 3.66 20.48 -0.72
CA PRO A 208 2.94 19.71 -1.74
C PRO A 208 3.65 18.46 -2.23
N ASP A 209 5.00 18.41 -2.21
CA ASP A 209 5.77 17.21 -2.54
C ASP A 209 6.62 16.80 -1.32
N PRO A 210 6.44 15.59 -0.75
CA PRO A 210 7.21 15.14 0.41
C PRO A 210 8.69 14.87 0.12
N TYR A 211 9.11 14.90 -1.14
CA TYR A 211 10.47 14.64 -1.60
C TYR A 211 11.22 15.90 -2.04
N VAL A 212 10.51 17.02 -2.22
CA VAL A 212 11.11 18.33 -2.48
C VAL A 212 11.06 19.12 -1.19
N LEU A 213 11.97 18.81 -0.27
CA LEU A 213 12.12 19.62 0.94
C LEU A 213 12.60 21.02 0.54
N PRO A 214 12.01 22.10 1.08
CA PRO A 214 12.53 23.45 0.86
C PRO A 214 14.00 23.47 1.30
N LYS A 215 14.87 24.02 0.44
CA LYS A 215 16.27 24.27 0.83
C LYS A 215 16.27 25.20 2.06
N PRO A 216 17.21 25.00 3.00
CA PRO A 216 17.38 25.92 4.12
C PRO A 216 17.66 27.35 3.64
#